data_AF-A0A7J8KCQ0-F1
#
_entry.id   AF-A0A7J8KCQ0-F1
#
_cell.length_a   1.000
_cell.length_b   1.000
_cell.length_c   1.000
_cell.angle_alpha   90.00
_cell.angle_beta   90.00
_cell.angle_gamma   90.00
#
_symmetry.space_group_name_H-M   'P 1'
#
loop_
_entity.id
_entity.type
_entity.pdbx_description
1 polymer ?
#
loop_
_entity_poly.entity_id
_entity_poly.type
_entity_poly.pdbx_seq_one_letter_code
_entity_poly.pdbx_strand_id
1 'polypeptide(L)'
;MASLGATVDRTPQGPVLGAAAASCPSPAPVPGLGGAEEEDDAEQQAEIHLCVLWNSGYLSMAYYDTSDYTIHFMPDTPDHENLKLLQRVLDEINPQSVVTSAKQDENMTQFLEKLASQEHREPKRPEIIFLPNVDFGLEISKQRLLSGNYSFIPDSMTTTEKILFLSSIIPFDCLLTVRVLGGLLKFMGRRRIGVELEDYNISVPILGFKKFVLAHLVSIDQDTYSVLQIFKSESHPSVYKVASGLKEGLSLFGILNRCRCKWGEKLLRLWFTRPTQDLGELNSRLDVIQFFLLPQNLDMAQTLHRLLGHIKNVPLILKRMKLSHTKVSDWQILYKTVYSALGLRDACRSLPQSIQLFRDIAQEFSDDLHHIARLIGKVVDFEGSLAANHFTVLPNIDPEVDEKKRRLMGLSSFLTEVAWKELDNLDSRIPSCSVIYIPLIGFLLSIPRLPFMVEASDFEIEGLDFMRGSCTIVVLEPRNWMDCWGTCTATSGTRRLC
;
A
#
# COMPACT_ATOMS: atom_id res chain seq x y z
N MET A 1 56.91 -39.32 -22.19
CA MET A 1 58.01 -38.80 -21.34
C MET A 1 58.59 -37.56 -22.00
N ALA A 2 58.74 -36.48 -21.21
CA ALA A 2 59.42 -35.20 -21.47
C ALA A 2 58.87 -34.34 -22.64
N SER A 3 58.14 -33.23 -22.47
CA SER A 3 58.29 -31.98 -21.69
C SER A 3 59.04 -30.85 -22.42
N LEU A 4 58.31 -29.73 -22.54
CA LEU A 4 58.72 -28.32 -22.44
C LEU A 4 59.27 -27.58 -23.67
N GLY A 5 58.55 -26.49 -23.99
CA GLY A 5 59.15 -25.16 -24.12
C GLY A 5 59.12 -24.55 -25.51
N ALA A 6 58.11 -23.72 -25.80
CA ALA A 6 58.15 -22.80 -26.96
C ALA A 6 57.62 -21.42 -26.56
N THR A 7 58.48 -20.43 -26.64
CA THR A 7 58.15 -19.00 -26.59
C THR A 7 58.85 -18.28 -27.76
N VAL A 8 58.03 -17.58 -28.56
CA VAL A 8 58.27 -16.23 -29.11
C VAL A 8 59.37 -16.08 -30.18
N ASP A 9 59.01 -15.72 -31.42
CA ASP A 9 58.83 -14.31 -31.82
C ASP A 9 58.34 -14.10 -33.29
N ARG A 10 57.62 -12.98 -33.49
CA ARG A 10 57.42 -12.13 -34.69
C ARG A 10 56.58 -12.56 -35.91
N THR A 11 55.52 -11.75 -36.15
CA THR A 11 55.33 -10.97 -37.40
C THR A 11 54.57 -9.65 -37.14
N PRO A 12 54.71 -8.60 -37.99
CA PRO A 12 54.46 -7.20 -37.64
C PRO A 12 53.13 -6.59 -38.13
N GLN A 13 52.93 -5.35 -37.67
CA GLN A 13 51.81 -4.40 -37.74
C GLN A 13 51.13 -4.12 -39.11
N GLY A 14 49.83 -3.75 -39.04
CA GLY A 14 49.05 -2.97 -40.01
C GLY A 14 47.66 -2.61 -39.44
N PRO A 15 47.02 -1.48 -39.84
CA PRO A 15 46.56 -0.46 -38.90
C PRO A 15 45.08 -0.48 -38.48
N VAL A 16 44.86 0.26 -37.39
CA VAL A 16 43.63 0.66 -36.69
C VAL A 16 42.58 1.27 -37.63
N LEU A 17 41.33 0.81 -37.48
CA LEU A 17 40.11 1.54 -37.87
C LEU A 17 39.08 1.38 -36.75
N GLY A 18 38.88 2.48 -36.01
CA GLY A 18 37.94 2.55 -34.91
C GLY A 18 36.50 2.59 -35.41
N ALA A 19 35.67 1.68 -34.91
CA ALA A 19 34.23 1.79 -34.94
C ALA A 19 33.76 2.17 -33.53
N ALA A 20 33.32 3.42 -33.37
CA ALA A 20 32.71 3.93 -32.17
C ALA A 20 31.36 3.24 -31.95
N ALA A 21 31.29 2.32 -30.98
CA ALA A 21 30.02 1.87 -30.42
C ALA A 21 29.63 2.85 -29.31
N ALA A 22 28.51 3.55 -29.52
CA ALA A 22 27.91 4.45 -28.55
C ALA A 22 27.50 3.69 -27.29
N SER A 23 28.31 3.78 -26.24
CA SER A 23 27.99 3.35 -24.89
C SER A 23 27.02 4.36 -24.25
N CYS A 24 25.76 3.95 -24.04
CA CYS A 24 24.84 4.67 -23.17
C CYS A 24 25.41 4.76 -21.75
N PRO A 25 25.41 5.93 -21.08
CA PRO A 25 25.93 6.06 -19.74
C PRO A 25 24.97 5.42 -18.72
N SER A 26 25.49 4.47 -17.94
CA SER A 26 24.82 3.95 -16.75
C SER A 26 24.73 5.07 -15.70
N PRO A 27 23.55 5.37 -15.10
CA PRO A 27 23.49 6.26 -13.96
C PRO A 27 24.08 5.55 -12.72
N ALA A 28 24.82 6.32 -11.93
CA ALA A 28 25.58 5.86 -10.77
C ALA A 28 24.74 5.09 -9.73
N PRO A 29 25.34 4.14 -8.99
CA PRO A 29 24.65 3.45 -7.91
C PRO A 29 24.36 4.43 -6.77
N VAL A 30 23.08 4.55 -6.42
CA VAL A 30 22.65 5.29 -5.22
C VAL A 30 23.31 4.62 -4.00
N PRO A 31 24.08 5.35 -3.18
CA PRO A 31 24.72 4.79 -1.99
C PRO A 31 23.67 4.23 -1.04
N GLY A 32 23.95 3.06 -0.45
CA GLY A 32 23.08 2.44 0.55
C GLY A 32 22.89 3.39 1.74
N LEU A 33 21.69 3.95 1.87
CA LEU A 33 21.27 4.62 3.09
C LEU A 33 20.96 3.56 4.15
N GLY A 34 21.64 3.70 5.28
CA GLY A 34 21.42 2.94 6.50
C GLY A 34 19.97 3.02 6.97
N GLY A 35 19.60 2.01 7.77
CA GLY A 35 18.24 1.76 8.25
C GLY A 35 17.52 3.04 8.67
N ALA A 36 16.67 3.53 7.76
CA ALA A 36 15.42 4.12 8.20
C ALA A 36 14.68 2.99 8.90
N GLU A 37 14.46 3.18 10.19
CA GLU A 37 13.61 2.35 11.03
C GLU A 37 12.41 1.92 10.19
N GLU A 38 12.15 0.61 10.16
CA GLU A 38 10.89 0.08 9.70
C GLU A 38 9.83 0.74 10.59
N GLU A 39 9.36 1.93 10.21
CA GLU A 39 8.08 2.42 10.69
C GLU A 39 7.13 1.28 10.37
N ASP A 40 6.68 0.62 11.43
CA ASP A 40 5.56 -0.30 11.43
C ASP A 40 4.40 0.47 10.78
N ASP A 41 4.33 0.42 9.44
CA ASP A 41 3.07 0.46 8.75
C ASP A 41 2.32 -0.69 9.41
N ALA A 42 1.44 -0.35 10.35
CA ALA A 42 0.38 -1.20 10.83
C ALA A 42 -0.51 -1.47 9.61
N GLU A 43 0.01 -2.25 8.65
CA GLU A 43 -0.74 -2.80 7.54
C GLU A 43 -1.84 -3.61 8.21
N GLN A 44 -3.09 -3.14 8.07
CA GLN A 44 -4.27 -3.82 8.59
C GLN A 44 -4.13 -5.32 8.32
N GLN A 45 -4.30 -6.12 9.37
CA GLN A 45 -4.27 -7.56 9.26
C GLN A 45 -5.29 -7.96 8.19
N ALA A 46 -4.88 -8.80 7.23
CA ALA A 46 -5.76 -9.18 6.12
C ALA A 46 -7.02 -9.83 6.69
N GLU A 47 -8.16 -9.27 6.34
CA GLU A 47 -9.48 -9.66 6.83
C GLU A 47 -10.23 -10.32 5.68
N ILE A 48 -10.87 -11.45 5.97
CA ILE A 48 -11.72 -12.13 5.00
C ILE A 48 -13.15 -12.14 5.51
N HIS A 49 -14.06 -11.58 4.71
CA HIS A 49 -15.48 -11.56 5.02
C HIS A 49 -16.23 -12.47 4.07
N LEU A 50 -16.73 -13.59 4.59
CA LEU A 50 -17.47 -14.59 3.84
C LEU A 50 -18.96 -14.29 3.89
N CYS A 51 -19.64 -14.38 2.76
CA CYS A 51 -21.08 -14.45 2.65
C CYS A 51 -21.48 -15.81 2.10
N VAL A 52 -22.49 -16.45 2.71
CA VAL A 52 -22.91 -17.81 2.35
C VAL A 52 -24.44 -17.91 2.33
N LEU A 53 -24.96 -18.66 1.38
CA LEU A 53 -26.35 -19.12 1.37
C LEU A 53 -26.38 -20.60 1.01
N TRP A 54 -27.21 -21.35 1.72
CA TRP A 54 -27.56 -22.72 1.38
C TRP A 54 -29.07 -22.81 1.22
N ASN A 55 -29.51 -23.45 0.15
CA ASN A 55 -30.92 -23.67 -0.13
C ASN A 55 -31.10 -24.93 -0.95
N SER A 56 -32.02 -25.80 -0.54
CA SER A 56 -32.42 -27.00 -1.31
C SER A 56 -31.25 -27.90 -1.72
N GLY A 57 -30.25 -28.07 -0.84
CA GLY A 57 -29.08 -28.91 -1.09
C GLY A 57 -27.94 -28.24 -1.88
N TYR A 58 -28.11 -26.99 -2.31
CA TYR A 58 -27.07 -26.23 -3.01
C TYR A 58 -26.48 -25.16 -2.10
N LEU A 59 -25.14 -25.10 -2.07
CA LEU A 59 -24.35 -24.10 -1.39
C LEU A 59 -23.79 -23.10 -2.40
N SER A 60 -23.91 -21.82 -2.09
CA SER A 60 -23.22 -20.74 -2.80
C SER A 60 -22.54 -19.83 -1.79
N MET A 61 -21.40 -19.27 -2.18
CA MET A 61 -20.63 -18.39 -1.32
C MET A 61 -19.83 -17.35 -2.12
N ALA A 62 -19.56 -16.23 -1.46
CA ALA A 62 -18.59 -15.26 -1.92
C ALA A 62 -17.87 -14.66 -0.73
N TYR A 63 -16.58 -14.39 -0.84
CA TYR A 63 -15.82 -13.70 0.17
C TYR A 63 -15.02 -12.56 -0.41
N TYR A 64 -14.83 -11.52 0.39
CA TYR A 64 -13.98 -10.38 0.05
C TYR A 64 -12.69 -10.46 0.87
N ASP A 65 -11.56 -10.34 0.19
CA ASP A 65 -10.23 -10.31 0.79
C ASP A 65 -9.72 -8.86 0.81
N THR A 66 -9.53 -8.30 2.01
CA THR A 66 -9.06 -6.91 2.15
C THR A 66 -7.60 -6.72 1.73
N SER A 67 -6.86 -7.79 1.49
CA SER A 67 -5.47 -7.69 1.07
C SER A 67 -5.28 -7.43 -0.40
N ASP A 68 -6.06 -8.10 -1.25
CA ASP A 68 -6.02 -7.93 -2.72
C ASP A 68 -7.24 -7.21 -3.27
N TYR A 69 -8.19 -6.86 -2.40
CA TYR A 69 -9.41 -6.14 -2.75
C TYR A 69 -10.23 -6.85 -3.82
N THR A 70 -10.17 -8.18 -3.87
CA THR A 70 -10.95 -8.99 -4.80
C THR A 70 -12.07 -9.76 -4.10
N ILE A 71 -13.14 -9.99 -4.86
CA ILE A 71 -14.24 -10.84 -4.44
C ILE A 71 -14.06 -12.20 -5.08
N HIS A 72 -13.92 -13.22 -4.24
CA HIS A 72 -13.87 -14.61 -4.66
C HIS A 72 -15.25 -15.23 -4.49
N PHE A 73 -15.73 -16.02 -5.46
CA PHE A 73 -17.04 -16.66 -5.36
C PHE A 73 -17.03 -18.10 -5.86
N MET A 74 -17.80 -18.95 -5.18
CA MET A 74 -18.06 -20.32 -5.60
C MET A 74 -19.49 -20.40 -6.13
N PRO A 75 -19.68 -20.78 -7.41
CA PRO A 75 -21.01 -20.96 -7.97
C PRO A 75 -21.83 -21.99 -7.21
N ASP A 76 -23.14 -22.03 -7.50
CA ASP A 76 -24.10 -22.96 -6.90
C ASP A 76 -23.57 -24.41 -7.01
N THR A 77 -23.10 -24.95 -5.88
CA THR A 77 -22.43 -26.25 -5.79
C THR A 77 -23.21 -27.15 -4.85
N PRO A 78 -23.47 -28.43 -5.19
CA PRO A 78 -24.17 -29.33 -4.29
C PRO A 78 -23.36 -29.55 -3.01
N ASP A 79 -24.03 -29.49 -1.86
CA ASP A 79 -23.47 -29.85 -0.55
C ASP A 79 -24.36 -30.90 0.13
N HIS A 80 -23.75 -31.70 1.00
CA HIS A 80 -24.48 -32.62 1.85
C HIS A 80 -25.32 -31.86 2.89
N GLU A 81 -26.38 -32.49 3.39
CA GLU A 81 -27.23 -31.92 4.45
C GLU A 81 -26.45 -31.54 5.72
N ASN A 82 -25.32 -32.22 5.97
CA ASN A 82 -24.42 -31.91 7.08
C ASN A 82 -23.45 -30.75 6.82
N LEU A 83 -23.58 -30.07 5.67
CA LEU A 83 -22.78 -28.90 5.28
C LEU A 83 -21.26 -29.14 5.32
N LYS A 84 -20.85 -30.32 4.81
CA LYS A 84 -19.43 -30.73 4.83
C LYS A 84 -18.59 -29.86 3.91
N LEU A 85 -19.12 -29.43 2.76
CA LEU A 85 -18.42 -28.52 1.86
C LEU A 85 -18.23 -27.16 2.53
N LEU A 86 -19.27 -26.63 3.18
CA LEU A 86 -19.15 -25.38 3.92
C LEU A 86 -18.12 -25.47 5.06
N GLN A 87 -18.10 -26.57 5.82
CA GLN A 87 -17.07 -26.77 6.85
C GLN A 87 -15.65 -26.72 6.25
N ARG A 88 -15.42 -27.43 5.13
CA ARG A 88 -14.14 -27.41 4.43
C ARG A 88 -13.74 -26.00 3.99
N VAL A 89 -14.69 -25.23 3.46
CA VAL A 89 -14.47 -23.83 3.06
C VAL A 89 -14.04 -22.99 4.26
N LEU A 90 -14.74 -23.13 5.39
CA LEU A 90 -14.42 -22.35 6.59
C LEU A 90 -13.04 -22.68 7.13
N ASP A 91 -12.68 -23.97 7.15
CA ASP A 91 -11.35 -24.41 7.57
C ASP A 91 -10.26 -23.92 6.57
N GLU A 92 -10.59 -23.83 5.28
CA GLU A 92 -9.66 -23.42 4.22
C GLU A 92 -9.46 -21.89 4.11
N ILE A 93 -10.52 -21.11 4.32
CA ILE A 93 -10.50 -19.64 4.17
C ILE A 93 -10.22 -18.96 5.52
N ASN A 94 -10.68 -19.55 6.62
CA ASN A 94 -10.61 -19.00 7.96
C ASN A 94 -11.12 -17.53 8.03
N PRO A 95 -12.41 -17.28 7.70
CA PRO A 95 -12.95 -15.93 7.62
C PRO A 95 -13.07 -15.27 9.00
N GLN A 96 -12.98 -13.95 9.03
CA GLN A 96 -13.22 -13.13 10.23
C GLN A 96 -14.70 -12.93 10.51
N SER A 97 -15.53 -12.88 9.47
CA SER A 97 -16.98 -12.81 9.61
C SER A 97 -17.68 -13.70 8.59
N VAL A 98 -18.77 -14.33 9.00
CA VAL A 98 -19.67 -15.12 8.16
C VAL A 98 -21.03 -14.42 8.10
N VAL A 99 -21.38 -13.93 6.92
CA VAL A 99 -22.60 -13.19 6.64
C VAL A 99 -23.61 -14.11 5.96
N THR A 100 -24.83 -14.16 6.49
CA THR A 100 -25.91 -14.97 5.92
C THR A 100 -27.27 -14.28 6.07
N SER A 101 -28.31 -14.83 5.46
CA SER A 101 -29.69 -14.33 5.61
C SER A 101 -30.24 -14.66 7.01
N ALA A 102 -31.09 -13.81 7.57
CA ALA A 102 -31.82 -14.11 8.80
C ALA A 102 -32.85 -15.25 8.62
N LYS A 103 -33.26 -15.52 7.37
CA LYS A 103 -34.08 -16.67 7.00
C LYS A 103 -33.18 -17.76 6.43
N GLN A 104 -32.96 -18.82 7.21
CA GLN A 104 -32.15 -19.98 6.86
C GLN A 104 -32.96 -21.27 6.93
N ASP A 105 -32.48 -22.29 6.24
CA ASP A 105 -32.98 -23.65 6.42
C ASP A 105 -32.48 -24.23 7.77
N GLU A 106 -33.17 -25.26 8.27
CA GLU A 106 -32.87 -25.87 9.57
C GLU A 106 -31.43 -26.39 9.66
N ASN A 107 -30.95 -27.08 8.63
CA ASN A 107 -29.58 -27.62 8.57
C ASN A 107 -28.51 -26.53 8.70
N MET A 108 -28.70 -25.39 8.01
CA MET A 108 -27.80 -24.24 8.11
C MET A 108 -27.87 -23.60 9.49
N THR A 109 -29.06 -23.50 10.08
CA THR A 109 -29.24 -22.94 11.42
C THR A 109 -28.50 -23.78 12.47
N GLN A 110 -28.69 -25.10 12.44
CA GLN A 110 -27.97 -26.03 13.33
C GLN A 110 -26.45 -25.99 13.12
N PHE A 111 -25.99 -25.80 11.87
CA PHE A 111 -24.57 -25.68 11.56
C PHE A 111 -23.97 -24.39 12.13
N LEU A 112 -24.64 -23.25 11.96
CA LEU A 112 -24.21 -21.96 12.51
C LEU A 112 -24.23 -21.96 14.05
N GLU A 113 -25.22 -22.61 14.67
CA GLU A 113 -25.25 -22.82 16.12
C GLU A 113 -24.05 -23.65 16.60
N LYS A 114 -23.74 -24.77 15.92
CA LYS A 114 -22.55 -25.57 16.23
C LYS A 114 -21.26 -24.77 16.09
N LEU A 115 -21.14 -23.92 15.06
CA LEU A 115 -20.01 -23.03 14.89
C LEU A 115 -19.91 -21.99 16.02
N ALA A 116 -21.04 -21.46 16.50
CA ALA A 116 -21.08 -20.52 17.62
C ALA A 116 -20.73 -21.18 18.97
N SER A 117 -21.19 -22.43 19.18
CA SER A 117 -21.04 -23.18 20.45
C SER A 117 -19.67 -23.83 20.66
N GLN A 118 -18.81 -23.94 19.64
CA GLN A 118 -17.48 -24.56 19.80
C GLN A 118 -16.56 -23.69 20.67
N GLU A 119 -16.43 -24.06 21.94
CA GLU A 119 -15.72 -23.24 22.92
C GLU A 119 -14.17 -23.26 22.79
N HIS A 120 -13.59 -24.18 22.02
CA HIS A 120 -12.15 -24.54 22.11
C HIS A 120 -11.33 -24.45 20.82
N ARG A 121 -11.80 -23.78 19.75
CA ARG A 121 -10.95 -23.52 18.57
C ARG A 121 -10.11 -22.25 18.78
N GLU A 122 -8.78 -22.41 18.91
CA GLU A 122 -7.83 -21.48 18.31
C GLU A 122 -7.68 -21.91 16.84
N PRO A 123 -7.95 -21.05 15.82
CA PRO A 123 -7.89 -19.58 15.80
C PRO A 123 -9.23 -18.86 16.06
N LYS A 124 -9.20 -17.51 16.14
CA LYS A 124 -10.34 -16.61 16.41
C LYS A 124 -11.61 -17.05 15.67
N ARG A 125 -12.71 -17.24 16.41
CA ARG A 125 -14.02 -17.60 15.86
C ARG A 125 -14.54 -16.51 14.91
N PRO A 126 -15.19 -16.87 13.79
CA PRO A 126 -15.81 -15.88 12.92
C PRO A 126 -17.01 -15.20 13.60
N GLU A 127 -17.17 -13.90 13.41
CA GLU A 127 -18.40 -13.17 13.75
C GLU A 127 -19.52 -13.61 12.81
N ILE A 128 -20.60 -14.19 13.33
CA ILE A 128 -21.78 -14.57 12.53
C ILE A 128 -22.73 -13.37 12.43
N ILE A 129 -23.02 -12.95 11.20
CA ILE A 129 -23.79 -11.74 10.92
C ILE A 129 -25.02 -12.10 10.08
N PHE A 130 -26.20 -11.76 10.59
CA PHE A 130 -27.47 -11.99 9.90
C PHE A 130 -27.96 -10.70 9.22
N LEU A 131 -28.20 -10.78 7.92
CA LEU A 131 -28.82 -9.71 7.14
C LEU A 131 -30.28 -10.07 6.82
N PRO A 132 -31.19 -9.08 6.73
CA PRO A 132 -32.57 -9.31 6.33
C PRO A 132 -32.68 -10.07 5.00
N ASN A 133 -33.60 -11.05 4.89
CA ASN A 133 -33.76 -11.85 3.66
C ASN A 133 -34.07 -10.98 2.42
N VAL A 134 -34.69 -9.81 2.60
CA VAL A 134 -34.95 -8.83 1.53
C VAL A 134 -33.66 -8.32 0.88
N ASP A 135 -32.55 -8.22 1.62
CA ASP A 135 -31.26 -7.78 1.10
C ASP A 135 -30.62 -8.79 0.14
N PHE A 136 -31.05 -10.05 0.22
CA PHE A 136 -30.70 -11.15 -0.68
C PHE A 136 -31.74 -11.39 -1.77
N GLY A 137 -32.69 -10.49 -2.00
CA GLY A 137 -33.62 -10.60 -3.13
C GLY A 137 -32.85 -10.68 -4.46
N LEU A 138 -33.25 -11.59 -5.36
CA LEU A 138 -32.52 -11.84 -6.62
C LEU A 138 -32.38 -10.56 -7.47
N GLU A 139 -33.49 -9.86 -7.71
CA GLU A 139 -33.49 -8.66 -8.55
C GLU A 139 -32.68 -7.52 -7.93
N ILE A 140 -32.83 -7.30 -6.62
CA ILE A 140 -32.06 -6.30 -5.88
C ILE A 140 -30.55 -6.64 -5.92
N SER A 141 -30.21 -7.91 -5.78
CA SER A 141 -28.82 -8.39 -5.81
C SER A 141 -28.20 -8.23 -7.20
N LYS A 142 -28.95 -8.57 -8.26
CA LYS A 142 -28.55 -8.35 -9.65
C LYS A 142 -28.34 -6.87 -9.95
N GLN A 143 -29.28 -6.02 -9.54
CA GLN A 143 -29.16 -4.57 -9.70
C GLN A 143 -27.94 -4.02 -8.96
N ARG A 144 -27.66 -4.48 -7.74
CA ARG A 144 -26.48 -4.09 -6.95
C ARG A 144 -25.17 -4.51 -7.62
N LEU A 145 -25.13 -5.68 -8.26
CA LEU A 145 -23.97 -6.13 -9.03
C LEU A 145 -23.75 -5.27 -10.28
N LEU A 146 -24.81 -4.91 -11.00
CA LEU A 146 -24.68 -4.11 -12.22
C LEU A 146 -24.41 -2.62 -11.93
N SER A 147 -24.93 -2.08 -10.83
CA SER A 147 -24.72 -0.69 -10.41
C SER A 147 -23.46 -0.48 -9.56
N GLY A 148 -22.77 -1.56 -9.16
CA GLY A 148 -21.56 -1.49 -8.35
C GLY A 148 -20.46 -0.64 -9.00
N ASN A 149 -19.73 0.12 -8.17
CA ASN A 149 -18.56 0.88 -8.59
C ASN A 149 -17.32 -0.03 -8.52
N TYR A 150 -16.76 -0.37 -9.69
CA TYR A 150 -15.67 -1.32 -9.81
C TYR A 150 -14.46 -0.63 -10.41
N SER A 151 -13.32 -0.67 -9.72
CA SER A 151 -12.14 0.10 -10.13
C SER A 151 -11.50 -0.40 -11.43
N PHE A 152 -11.79 -1.64 -11.82
CA PHE A 152 -11.33 -2.25 -13.07
C PHE A 152 -12.26 -1.97 -14.27
N ILE A 153 -13.42 -1.33 -14.05
CA ILE A 153 -14.34 -0.96 -15.13
C ILE A 153 -14.14 0.53 -15.43
N PRO A 154 -13.70 0.91 -16.64
CA PRO A 154 -13.55 2.31 -17.01
C PRO A 154 -14.88 3.06 -16.98
N ASP A 155 -14.85 4.32 -16.52
CA ASP A 155 -16.03 5.19 -16.49
C ASP A 155 -16.59 5.49 -17.91
N SER A 156 -15.78 5.29 -18.94
CA SER A 156 -16.16 5.46 -20.35
C SER A 156 -16.97 4.30 -20.91
N MET A 157 -17.07 3.16 -20.20
CA MET A 157 -17.77 1.97 -20.67
C MET A 157 -19.30 2.17 -20.61
N THR A 158 -20.00 1.81 -21.67
CA THR A 158 -21.47 1.88 -21.70
C THR A 158 -22.11 0.87 -20.75
N THR A 159 -23.35 1.11 -20.33
CA THR A 159 -24.10 0.18 -19.46
C THR A 159 -24.19 -1.23 -20.08
N THR A 160 -24.37 -1.32 -21.40
CA THR A 160 -24.47 -2.61 -22.11
C THR A 160 -23.14 -3.35 -22.10
N GLU A 161 -22.02 -2.67 -22.37
CA GLU A 161 -20.68 -3.27 -22.31
C GLU A 161 -20.36 -3.72 -20.88
N LYS A 162 -20.72 -2.94 -19.87
CA LYS A 162 -20.54 -3.31 -18.46
C LYS A 162 -21.31 -4.59 -18.12
N ILE A 163 -22.56 -4.71 -18.58
CA ILE A 163 -23.37 -5.93 -18.39
C ILE A 163 -22.70 -7.12 -19.07
N LEU A 164 -22.25 -6.99 -20.33
CA LEU A 164 -21.58 -8.06 -21.07
C LEU A 164 -20.28 -8.49 -20.37
N PHE A 165 -19.47 -7.53 -19.94
CA PHE A 165 -18.23 -7.79 -19.22
C PHE A 165 -18.49 -8.55 -17.91
N LEU A 166 -19.41 -8.06 -17.07
CA LEU A 166 -19.74 -8.74 -15.82
C LEU A 166 -20.35 -10.12 -16.06
N SER A 167 -21.14 -10.30 -17.13
CA SER A 167 -21.72 -11.60 -17.49
C SER A 167 -20.68 -12.61 -17.99
N SER A 168 -19.52 -12.14 -18.47
CA SER A 168 -18.40 -13.01 -18.82
C SER A 168 -17.66 -13.56 -17.60
N ILE A 169 -17.79 -12.91 -16.45
CA ILE A 169 -17.09 -13.28 -15.21
C ILE A 169 -18.04 -13.98 -14.24
N ILE A 170 -19.23 -13.43 -14.04
CA ILE A 170 -20.21 -13.88 -13.05
C ILE A 170 -21.32 -14.67 -13.76
N PRO A 171 -21.59 -15.92 -13.35
CA PRO A 171 -22.69 -16.69 -13.90
C PRO A 171 -24.04 -16.15 -13.35
N PHE A 172 -24.67 -15.23 -14.07
CA PHE A 172 -25.96 -14.65 -13.67
C PHE A 172 -27.13 -15.65 -13.72
N ASP A 173 -26.94 -16.80 -14.36
CA ASP A 173 -27.90 -17.90 -14.37
C ASP A 173 -27.94 -18.66 -13.03
N CYS A 174 -26.87 -18.56 -12.23
CA CYS A 174 -26.78 -19.15 -10.90
C CYS A 174 -27.45 -18.24 -9.86
N LEU A 175 -28.68 -18.59 -9.47
CA LEU A 175 -29.52 -17.74 -8.61
C LEU A 175 -28.92 -17.52 -7.22
N LEU A 176 -28.34 -18.54 -6.58
CA LEU A 176 -27.76 -18.37 -5.24
C LEU A 176 -26.47 -17.53 -5.30
N THR A 177 -25.67 -17.73 -6.34
CA THR A 177 -24.44 -16.95 -6.61
C THR A 177 -24.74 -15.45 -6.70
N VAL A 178 -25.72 -15.07 -7.51
CA VAL A 178 -26.15 -13.65 -7.65
C VAL A 178 -26.61 -13.10 -6.30
N ARG A 179 -27.39 -13.87 -5.53
CA ARG A 179 -27.90 -13.45 -4.21
C ARG A 179 -26.78 -13.27 -3.19
N VAL A 180 -25.82 -14.18 -3.13
CA VAL A 180 -24.69 -14.10 -2.21
C VAL A 180 -23.78 -12.93 -2.55
N LEU A 181 -23.43 -12.76 -3.83
CA LEU A 181 -22.62 -11.63 -4.29
C LEU A 181 -23.30 -10.30 -3.97
N GLY A 182 -24.61 -10.18 -4.24
CA GLY A 182 -25.38 -9.01 -3.84
C GLY A 182 -25.38 -8.80 -2.31
N GLY A 183 -25.60 -9.85 -1.53
CA GLY A 183 -25.58 -9.79 -0.07
C GLY A 183 -24.24 -9.33 0.48
N LEU A 184 -23.13 -9.84 -0.06
CA LEU A 184 -21.77 -9.44 0.28
C LEU A 184 -21.53 -7.95 -0.03
N LEU A 185 -21.92 -7.48 -1.21
CA LEU A 185 -21.79 -6.07 -1.58
C LEU A 185 -22.60 -5.14 -0.65
N LYS A 186 -23.79 -5.58 -0.20
CA LYS A 186 -24.59 -4.83 0.79
C LYS A 186 -23.89 -4.76 2.13
N PHE A 187 -23.35 -5.88 2.59
CA PHE A 187 -22.60 -5.96 3.83
C PHE A 187 -21.38 -5.04 3.79
N MET A 188 -20.57 -5.14 2.73
CA MET A 188 -19.38 -4.33 2.51
C MET A 188 -19.72 -2.83 2.49
N GLY A 189 -20.76 -2.43 1.76
CA GLY A 189 -21.20 -1.04 1.70
C GLY A 189 -21.71 -0.50 3.04
N ARG A 190 -22.33 -1.35 3.87
CA ARG A 190 -22.85 -0.96 5.20
C ARG A 190 -21.75 -0.84 6.25
N ARG A 191 -20.80 -1.79 6.26
CA ARG A 191 -19.66 -1.79 7.19
C ARG A 191 -18.51 -0.89 6.73
N ARG A 192 -18.50 -0.48 5.44
CA ARG A 192 -17.42 0.29 4.81
C ARG A 192 -16.06 -0.40 4.96
N ILE A 193 -16.01 -1.69 4.66
CA ILE A 193 -14.84 -2.56 4.93
C ILE A 193 -13.57 -2.00 4.27
N GLY A 194 -12.55 -1.76 5.09
CA GLY A 194 -11.27 -1.18 4.72
C GLY A 194 -11.29 0.33 4.48
N VAL A 195 -12.44 1.00 4.55
CA VAL A 195 -12.64 2.45 4.42
C VAL A 195 -13.50 2.99 5.56
N GLU A 196 -13.38 2.37 6.75
CA GLU A 196 -14.25 2.66 7.90
C GLU A 196 -14.06 4.09 8.42
N LEU A 197 -12.82 4.57 8.39
CA LEU A 197 -12.42 5.90 8.89
C LEU A 197 -12.44 6.98 7.80
N GLU A 198 -12.76 6.62 6.56
CA GLU A 198 -12.69 7.50 5.39
C GLU A 198 -14.02 8.22 5.13
N ASP A 199 -13.97 9.37 4.46
CA ASP A 199 -15.14 10.17 4.08
C ASP A 199 -16.25 9.37 3.39
N TYR A 200 -17.51 9.73 3.65
CA TYR A 200 -18.68 9.00 3.18
C TYR A 200 -18.71 8.77 1.65
N ASN A 201 -18.10 9.65 0.87
CA ASN A 201 -18.04 9.60 -0.59
C ASN A 201 -17.15 8.47 -1.15
N ILE A 202 -16.31 7.87 -0.30
CA ILE A 202 -15.35 6.85 -0.70
C ILE A 202 -16.02 5.48 -0.63
N SER A 203 -16.11 4.79 -1.77
CA SER A 203 -16.63 3.42 -1.84
C SER A 203 -15.56 2.39 -1.50
N VAL A 204 -15.99 1.23 -1.02
CA VAL A 204 -15.11 0.06 -0.83
C VAL A 204 -14.49 -0.34 -2.18
N PRO A 205 -13.16 -0.43 -2.30
CA PRO A 205 -12.51 -0.76 -3.56
C PRO A 205 -12.74 -2.22 -3.92
N ILE A 206 -13.04 -2.50 -5.20
CA ILE A 206 -13.17 -3.85 -5.72
C ILE A 206 -12.37 -3.92 -7.01
N LEU A 207 -11.30 -4.72 -7.00
CA LEU A 207 -10.34 -4.85 -8.09
C LEU A 207 -10.62 -6.03 -9.02
N GLY A 208 -11.50 -6.94 -8.62
CA GLY A 208 -11.92 -8.02 -9.50
C GLY A 208 -12.85 -9.02 -8.84
N PHE A 209 -13.45 -9.85 -9.69
CA PHE A 209 -14.18 -11.05 -9.29
C PHE A 209 -13.40 -12.28 -9.75
N LYS A 210 -13.17 -13.23 -8.84
CA LYS A 210 -12.44 -14.47 -9.11
C LYS A 210 -13.28 -15.67 -8.72
N LYS A 211 -13.29 -16.69 -9.58
CA LYS A 211 -13.93 -17.96 -9.24
C LYS A 211 -13.09 -18.70 -8.20
N PHE A 212 -13.73 -19.18 -7.15
CA PHE A 212 -13.14 -20.02 -6.11
C PHE A 212 -13.60 -21.47 -6.32
N VAL A 213 -12.65 -22.42 -6.29
CA VAL A 213 -12.90 -23.84 -6.53
C VAL A 213 -12.06 -24.66 -5.55
N LEU A 214 -12.69 -25.67 -4.95
CA LEU A 214 -12.09 -26.61 -3.99
C LEU A 214 -11.59 -27.92 -4.64
N ALA A 215 -11.43 -27.93 -5.97
CA ALA A 215 -11.02 -29.12 -6.72
C ALA A 215 -9.50 -29.28 -6.69
N HIS A 216 -9.03 -30.53 -6.77
CA HIS A 216 -7.60 -30.88 -6.78
C HIS A 216 -6.84 -30.42 -5.52
N LEU A 217 -7.49 -30.40 -4.37
CA LEU A 217 -6.85 -30.10 -3.07
C LEU A 217 -6.84 -31.34 -2.17
N VAL A 218 -5.78 -31.49 -1.39
CA VAL A 218 -5.72 -32.51 -0.34
C VAL A 218 -6.63 -32.08 0.82
N SER A 219 -7.60 -32.93 1.18
CA SER A 219 -8.45 -32.71 2.35
C SER A 219 -7.64 -32.99 3.62
N ILE A 220 -7.39 -31.96 4.42
CA ILE A 220 -6.69 -32.05 5.71
C ILE A 220 -7.63 -31.48 6.78
N ASP A 221 -7.82 -32.22 7.87
CA ASP A 221 -8.61 -31.74 9.01
C ASP A 221 -7.77 -30.87 9.97
N GLN A 222 -8.45 -30.15 10.86
CA GLN A 222 -7.80 -29.23 11.80
C GLN A 222 -6.86 -29.94 12.79
N ASP A 223 -7.20 -31.17 13.17
CA ASP A 223 -6.39 -31.99 14.07
C ASP A 223 -5.07 -32.37 13.41
N THR A 224 -5.10 -32.74 12.12
CA THR A 224 -3.90 -33.00 11.33
C THR A 224 -3.02 -31.76 11.20
N TYR A 225 -3.60 -30.58 10.95
CA TYR A 225 -2.83 -29.31 10.95
C TYR A 225 -2.11 -29.07 12.28
N SER A 226 -2.81 -29.34 13.39
CA SER A 226 -2.28 -29.19 14.75
C SER A 226 -1.17 -30.19 15.06
N VAL A 227 -1.38 -31.48 14.75
CA VAL A 227 -0.43 -32.57 15.03
C VAL A 227 0.83 -32.44 14.19
N LEU A 228 0.70 -32.10 12.91
CA LEU A 228 1.83 -31.86 12.02
C LEU A 228 2.52 -30.51 12.28
N GLN A 229 1.94 -29.68 13.17
CA GLN A 229 2.44 -28.34 13.49
C GLN A 229 2.71 -27.52 12.21
N ILE A 230 1.81 -27.61 11.24
CA ILE A 230 1.91 -26.87 9.97
C ILE A 230 1.96 -25.38 10.29
N PHE A 231 1.06 -24.95 11.18
CA PHE A 231 1.03 -23.63 11.78
C PHE A 231 1.03 -23.76 13.29
N LYS A 232 1.65 -22.81 13.98
CA LYS A 232 1.62 -22.73 15.43
C LYS A 232 1.59 -21.27 15.82
N SER A 233 0.52 -20.83 16.47
CA SER A 233 0.43 -19.48 17.02
C SER A 233 0.99 -19.49 18.43
N GLU A 234 1.94 -18.62 18.71
CA GLU A 234 2.45 -18.38 20.07
C GLU A 234 2.07 -16.97 20.50
N SER A 235 1.48 -16.89 21.70
CA SER A 235 1.17 -15.61 22.33
C SER A 235 2.47 -14.94 22.76
N HIS A 236 2.57 -13.63 22.58
CA HIS A 236 3.73 -12.89 23.05
C HIS A 236 3.81 -13.00 24.58
N PRO A 237 4.98 -13.29 25.18
CA PRO A 237 5.14 -13.43 26.63
C PRO A 237 4.89 -12.14 27.43
N SER A 238 4.50 -11.04 26.77
CA SER A 238 4.18 -9.76 27.41
C SER A 238 2.70 -9.49 27.24
N VAL A 239 1.98 -9.41 28.36
CA VAL A 239 0.54 -9.13 28.43
C VAL A 239 0.18 -7.81 27.71
N TYR A 240 1.08 -6.82 27.70
CA TYR A 240 0.87 -5.52 27.06
C TYR A 240 0.98 -5.55 25.52
N LYS A 241 1.58 -6.59 24.94
CA LYS A 241 1.66 -6.78 23.47
C LYS A 241 0.67 -7.82 22.94
N VAL A 242 -0.23 -8.34 23.78
CA VAL A 242 -1.27 -9.30 23.38
C VAL A 242 -2.22 -8.70 22.32
N ALA A 243 -2.41 -7.37 22.33
CA ALA A 243 -3.17 -6.65 21.30
C ALA A 243 -2.49 -6.63 19.92
N SER A 244 -1.18 -6.87 19.84
CA SER A 244 -0.38 -6.87 18.61
C SER A 244 -0.51 -8.16 17.78
N GLY A 245 -1.36 -9.10 18.21
CA GLY A 245 -1.61 -10.36 17.50
C GLY A 245 -0.73 -11.53 17.94
N LEU A 246 -1.15 -12.73 17.54
CA LEU A 246 -0.39 -13.96 17.73
C LEU A 246 0.76 -13.99 16.73
N LYS A 247 1.98 -14.28 17.19
CA LYS A 247 3.12 -14.50 16.28
C LYS A 247 3.19 -15.98 15.92
N GLU A 248 3.68 -16.27 14.72
CA GLU A 248 4.01 -17.64 14.35
C GLU A 248 5.15 -18.13 15.25
N GLY A 249 4.89 -19.22 15.99
CA GLY A 249 5.86 -19.93 16.80
C GLY A 249 6.67 -20.93 15.98
N LEU A 250 7.23 -21.94 16.66
CA LEU A 250 7.94 -23.03 15.98
C LEU A 250 6.94 -23.93 15.23
N SER A 251 6.86 -23.74 13.91
CA SER A 251 5.99 -24.51 12.99
C SER A 251 6.72 -24.83 11.68
N LEU A 252 6.17 -25.76 10.90
CA LEU A 252 6.70 -26.07 9.56
C LEU A 252 6.68 -24.83 8.66
N PHE A 253 5.59 -24.05 8.72
CA PHE A 253 5.49 -22.77 8.02
C PHE A 253 6.58 -21.79 8.48
N GLY A 254 6.80 -21.64 9.78
CA GLY A 254 7.83 -20.75 10.33
C GLY A 254 9.25 -21.12 9.88
N ILE A 255 9.54 -22.40 9.68
CA ILE A 255 10.85 -22.88 9.20
C ILE A 255 11.04 -22.57 7.71
N LEU A 256 10.01 -22.85 6.90
CA LEU A 256 10.07 -22.79 5.44
C LEU A 256 9.79 -21.40 4.88
N ASN A 257 9.09 -20.54 5.63
CA ASN A 257 8.82 -19.17 5.20
C ASN A 257 10.10 -18.32 5.22
N ARG A 258 10.70 -18.17 4.05
CA ARG A 258 11.81 -17.25 3.76
C ARG A 258 11.39 -16.17 2.76
N CYS A 259 10.08 -15.95 2.57
CA CYS A 259 9.57 -14.96 1.62
C CYS A 259 9.99 -13.54 2.01
N ARG A 260 10.27 -12.69 1.01
CA ARG A 260 10.66 -11.28 1.24
C ARG A 260 9.53 -10.29 1.07
N CYS A 261 8.44 -10.69 0.45
CA CYS A 261 7.24 -9.89 0.31
C CYS A 261 6.07 -10.55 1.03
N LYS A 262 5.14 -9.72 1.50
CA LYS A 262 3.92 -10.16 2.19
C LYS A 262 3.02 -11.01 1.29
N TRP A 263 3.00 -10.72 -0.01
CA TRP A 263 2.30 -11.54 -1.01
C TRP A 263 2.86 -12.96 -1.08
N GLY A 264 4.18 -13.10 -1.08
CA GLY A 264 4.84 -14.41 -1.06
C GLY A 264 4.56 -15.16 0.25
N GLU A 265 4.64 -14.47 1.40
CA GLU A 265 4.29 -15.05 2.70
C GLU A 265 2.84 -15.57 2.73
N LYS A 266 1.89 -14.78 2.22
CA LYS A 266 0.47 -15.15 2.11
C LYS A 266 0.25 -16.32 1.16
N LEU A 267 0.87 -16.30 -0.02
CA LEU A 267 0.77 -17.38 -0.99
C LEU A 267 1.39 -18.68 -0.46
N LEU A 268 2.52 -18.59 0.23
CA LEU A 268 3.14 -19.76 0.85
C LEU A 268 2.24 -20.32 1.96
N ARG A 269 1.65 -19.45 2.79
CA ARG A 269 0.67 -19.88 3.80
C ARG A 269 -0.49 -20.59 3.11
N LEU A 270 -1.02 -20.02 2.03
CA LEU A 270 -2.07 -20.63 1.21
C LEU A 270 -1.69 -22.02 0.72
N TRP A 271 -0.47 -22.22 0.22
CA TRP A 271 0.00 -23.53 -0.24
C TRP A 271 0.07 -24.57 0.88
N PHE A 272 0.37 -24.15 2.11
CA PHE A 272 0.41 -25.03 3.28
C PHE A 272 -1.00 -25.38 3.76
N THR A 273 -1.95 -24.45 3.66
CA THR A 273 -3.37 -24.69 3.97
C THR A 273 -4.10 -25.41 2.83
N ARG A 274 -3.56 -25.41 1.60
CA ARG A 274 -4.21 -25.94 0.39
C ARG A 274 -3.21 -26.70 -0.48
N PRO A 275 -2.72 -27.87 -0.06
CA PRO A 275 -1.82 -28.66 -0.89
C PRO A 275 -2.54 -29.12 -2.16
N THR A 276 -1.97 -28.82 -3.32
CA THR A 276 -2.54 -29.19 -4.62
C THR A 276 -2.25 -30.65 -4.97
N GLN A 277 -3.21 -31.28 -5.64
CA GLN A 277 -3.13 -32.62 -6.26
C GLN A 277 -2.92 -32.53 -7.78
N ASP A 278 -2.93 -31.33 -8.34
CA ASP A 278 -2.70 -31.14 -9.77
C ASP A 278 -1.22 -31.40 -10.11
N LEU A 279 -0.98 -32.48 -10.85
CA LEU A 279 0.36 -32.87 -11.29
C LEU A 279 1.01 -31.81 -12.19
N GLY A 280 0.23 -31.07 -12.99
CA GLY A 280 0.77 -30.02 -13.85
C GLY A 280 1.36 -28.88 -13.02
N GLU A 281 0.59 -28.40 -12.05
CA GLU A 281 1.02 -27.37 -11.10
C GLU A 281 2.20 -27.83 -10.24
N LEU A 282 2.17 -29.08 -9.73
CA LEU A 282 3.27 -29.64 -8.94
C LEU A 282 4.58 -29.69 -9.74
N ASN A 283 4.55 -30.19 -10.97
CA ASN A 283 5.73 -30.26 -11.82
C ASN A 283 6.25 -28.86 -12.17
N SER A 284 5.37 -27.92 -12.52
CA SER A 284 5.74 -26.53 -12.80
C SER A 284 6.48 -25.87 -11.62
N ARG A 285 6.02 -26.10 -10.38
CA ARG A 285 6.70 -25.62 -9.16
C ARG A 285 8.06 -26.29 -8.98
N LEU A 286 8.14 -27.60 -9.19
CA LEU A 286 9.38 -28.36 -9.04
C LEU A 286 10.43 -27.97 -10.08
N ASP A 287 10.04 -27.64 -11.31
CA ASP A 287 10.96 -27.17 -12.36
C ASP A 287 11.72 -25.91 -11.91
N VAL A 288 11.00 -24.95 -11.31
CA VAL A 288 11.59 -23.71 -10.77
C VAL A 288 12.52 -24.00 -9.60
N ILE A 289 12.10 -24.87 -8.67
CA ILE A 289 12.91 -25.27 -7.52
C ILE A 289 14.20 -25.96 -7.99
N GLN A 290 14.08 -26.92 -8.91
CA GLN A 290 15.22 -27.66 -9.45
C GLN A 290 16.21 -26.72 -10.14
N PHE A 291 15.73 -25.70 -10.86
CA PHE A 291 16.59 -24.68 -11.45
C PHE A 291 17.40 -23.92 -10.39
N PHE A 292 16.77 -23.43 -9.32
CA PHE A 292 17.46 -22.64 -8.29
C PHE A 292 18.25 -23.48 -7.28
N LEU A 293 18.11 -24.80 -7.26
CA LEU A 293 18.98 -25.70 -6.49
C LEU A 293 20.39 -25.80 -7.09
N LEU A 294 20.58 -25.43 -8.37
CA LEU A 294 21.89 -25.46 -9.01
C LEU A 294 22.78 -24.30 -8.49
N PRO A 295 24.00 -24.56 -8.02
CA PRO A 295 24.87 -23.53 -7.42
C PRO A 295 25.13 -22.32 -8.32
N GLN A 296 25.22 -22.54 -9.63
CA GLN A 296 25.42 -21.48 -10.64
C GLN A 296 24.30 -20.45 -10.71
N ASN A 297 23.10 -20.77 -10.20
CA ASN A 297 21.92 -19.92 -10.23
C ASN A 297 21.70 -19.17 -8.90
N LEU A 298 22.54 -19.40 -7.88
CA LEU A 298 22.36 -18.82 -6.55
C LEU A 298 22.43 -17.29 -6.54
N ASP A 299 23.36 -16.70 -7.29
CA ASP A 299 23.49 -15.24 -7.39
C ASP A 299 22.24 -14.60 -8.02
N MET A 300 21.67 -15.27 -9.02
CA MET A 300 20.41 -14.87 -9.62
C MET A 300 19.25 -15.00 -8.63
N ALA A 301 19.19 -16.10 -7.88
CA ALA A 301 18.19 -16.29 -6.84
C ALA A 301 18.25 -15.17 -5.79
N GLN A 302 19.46 -14.81 -5.32
CA GLN A 302 19.67 -13.71 -4.38
C GLN A 302 19.25 -12.35 -4.96
N THR A 303 19.53 -12.13 -6.25
CA THR A 303 19.10 -10.91 -6.96
C THR A 303 17.58 -10.80 -7.00
N LEU A 304 16.89 -11.85 -7.44
CA LEU A 304 15.42 -11.90 -7.44
C LEU A 304 14.85 -11.74 -6.04
N HIS A 305 15.47 -12.37 -5.04
CA HIS A 305 15.05 -12.28 -3.64
C HIS A 305 15.13 -10.85 -3.09
N ARG A 306 16.19 -10.11 -3.42
CA ARG A 306 16.33 -8.69 -3.08
C ARG A 306 15.25 -7.84 -3.75
N LEU A 307 15.02 -8.04 -5.05
CA LEU A 307 14.00 -7.31 -5.81
C LEU A 307 12.59 -7.56 -5.24
N LEU A 308 12.26 -8.81 -4.91
CA LEU A 308 10.98 -9.16 -4.28
C LEU A 308 10.76 -8.45 -2.95
N GLY A 309 11.83 -8.19 -2.16
CA GLY A 309 11.71 -7.47 -0.89
C GLY A 309 11.19 -6.03 -1.01
N HIS A 310 11.30 -5.43 -2.19
CA HIS A 310 10.82 -4.09 -2.47
C HIS A 310 9.39 -4.07 -3.04
N ILE A 311 8.78 -5.21 -3.34
CA ILE A 311 7.42 -5.29 -3.86
C ILE A 311 6.42 -5.16 -2.70
N LYS A 312 5.65 -4.07 -2.69
CA LYS A 312 4.63 -3.76 -1.67
C LYS A 312 3.21 -3.74 -2.25
N ASN A 313 2.21 -3.52 -1.40
CA ASN A 313 0.80 -3.49 -1.79
C ASN A 313 0.46 -2.17 -2.54
N VAL A 314 0.57 -2.21 -3.87
CA VAL A 314 0.28 -1.07 -4.74
C VAL A 314 -1.17 -0.60 -4.63
N PRO A 315 -2.21 -1.47 -4.63
CA PRO A 315 -3.59 -1.03 -4.41
C PRO A 315 -3.82 -0.16 -3.18
N LEU A 316 -3.22 -0.53 -2.04
CA LEU A 316 -3.30 0.27 -0.80
C LEU A 316 -2.70 1.66 -0.98
N ILE A 317 -1.54 1.73 -1.64
CA ILE A 317 -0.85 2.99 -1.92
C ILE A 317 -1.69 3.88 -2.86
N LEU A 318 -2.18 3.31 -3.96
CA LEU A 318 -3.01 4.03 -4.93
C LEU A 318 -4.32 4.53 -4.31
N LYS A 319 -4.88 3.77 -3.36
CA LYS A 319 -6.02 4.22 -2.58
C LYS A 319 -5.67 5.43 -1.73
N ARG A 320 -4.60 5.40 -0.93
CA ARG A 320 -4.14 6.57 -0.16
C ARG A 320 -3.89 7.79 -1.06
N MET A 321 -3.35 7.56 -2.25
CA MET A 321 -3.16 8.59 -3.27
C MET A 321 -4.46 9.21 -3.78
N LYS A 322 -5.46 8.39 -4.08
CA LYS A 322 -6.78 8.86 -4.50
C LYS A 322 -7.47 9.71 -3.43
N LEU A 323 -7.17 9.44 -2.16
CA LEU A 323 -7.74 10.14 -1.00
C LEU A 323 -6.91 11.36 -0.55
N SER A 324 -5.85 11.72 -1.29
CA SER A 324 -4.94 12.81 -0.94
C SER A 324 -4.25 12.66 0.43
N HIS A 325 -4.25 11.46 1.02
CA HIS A 325 -3.58 11.12 2.29
C HIS A 325 -2.16 10.58 2.07
N THR A 326 -1.53 10.94 0.95
CA THR A 326 -0.26 10.34 0.52
C THR A 326 0.90 10.86 1.36
N LYS A 327 1.70 9.95 1.92
CA LYS A 327 2.97 10.28 2.55
C LYS A 327 4.12 10.32 1.55
N VAL A 328 5.23 10.96 1.91
CA VAL A 328 6.47 10.89 1.11
C VAL A 328 6.95 9.43 0.97
N SER A 329 6.79 8.63 2.02
CA SER A 329 7.11 7.20 2.02
C SER A 329 6.29 6.41 1.01
N ASP A 330 5.01 6.75 0.79
CA ASP A 330 4.15 6.11 -0.21
C ASP A 330 4.71 6.26 -1.64
N TRP A 331 5.17 7.46 -1.99
CA TRP A 331 5.80 7.72 -3.29
C TRP A 331 7.11 6.95 -3.45
N GLN A 332 7.92 6.88 -2.39
CA GLN A 332 9.16 6.10 -2.39
C GLN A 332 8.90 4.60 -2.54
N ILE A 333 7.93 4.07 -1.81
CA ILE A 333 7.54 2.66 -1.87
C ILE A 333 6.99 2.31 -3.26
N LEU A 334 6.13 3.17 -3.82
CA LEU A 334 5.60 2.99 -5.17
C LEU A 334 6.74 2.97 -6.19
N TYR A 335 7.64 3.95 -6.15
CA TYR A 335 8.80 4.00 -7.04
C TYR A 335 9.69 2.75 -6.93
N LYS A 336 10.05 2.34 -5.71
CA LYS A 336 10.85 1.14 -5.46
C LYS A 336 10.14 -0.13 -5.93
N THR A 337 8.82 -0.23 -5.75
CA THR A 337 8.01 -1.36 -6.21
C THR A 337 8.02 -1.45 -7.73
N VAL A 338 7.75 -0.33 -8.43
CA VAL A 338 7.75 -0.29 -9.90
C VAL A 338 9.14 -0.62 -10.44
N TYR A 339 10.20 0.02 -9.92
CA TYR A 339 11.56 -0.24 -10.37
C TYR A 339 11.98 -1.70 -10.15
N SER A 340 11.60 -2.29 -9.02
CA SER A 340 11.91 -3.69 -8.72
C SER A 340 11.12 -4.66 -9.60
N ALA A 341 9.87 -4.34 -9.96
CA ALA A 341 9.09 -5.11 -10.93
C ALA A 341 9.76 -5.12 -12.32
N LEU A 342 10.29 -3.97 -12.76
CA LEU A 342 11.06 -3.89 -14.01
C LEU A 342 12.36 -4.71 -13.93
N GLY A 343 13.07 -4.63 -12.79
CA GLY A 343 14.24 -5.47 -12.54
C GLY A 343 13.93 -6.97 -12.56
N LEU A 344 12.78 -7.38 -12.00
CA LEU A 344 12.31 -8.78 -12.03
C LEU A 344 12.02 -9.23 -13.46
N ARG A 345 11.36 -8.39 -14.25
CA ARG A 345 11.09 -8.63 -15.68
C ARG A 345 12.38 -8.90 -16.43
N ASP A 346 13.35 -8.00 -16.30
CA ASP A 346 14.60 -8.07 -17.07
C ASP A 346 15.49 -9.23 -16.59
N ALA A 347 15.51 -9.52 -15.29
CA ALA A 347 16.15 -10.71 -14.75
C ALA A 347 15.52 -12.00 -15.31
N CYS A 348 14.18 -12.10 -15.32
CA CYS A 348 13.48 -13.28 -15.84
C CYS A 348 13.64 -13.46 -17.36
N ARG A 349 13.82 -12.38 -18.13
CA ARG A 349 14.17 -12.46 -19.56
C ARG A 349 15.53 -13.11 -19.82
N SER A 350 16.47 -12.96 -18.90
CA SER A 350 17.80 -13.59 -18.98
C SER A 350 17.81 -15.06 -18.57
N LEU A 351 16.72 -15.56 -17.98
CA LEU A 351 16.57 -16.94 -17.53
C LEU A 351 16.06 -17.87 -18.65
N PRO A 352 16.21 -19.20 -18.50
CA PRO A 352 15.69 -20.16 -19.47
C PRO A 352 14.18 -20.05 -19.65
N GLN A 353 13.76 -19.65 -20.84
CA GLN A 353 12.34 -19.53 -21.20
C GLN A 353 11.64 -20.90 -21.39
N SER A 354 12.32 -22.01 -21.10
CA SER A 354 11.69 -23.33 -21.00
C SER A 354 10.81 -23.45 -19.76
N ILE A 355 11.14 -22.72 -18.69
CA ILE A 355 10.37 -22.69 -17.44
C ILE A 355 9.26 -21.65 -17.59
N GLN A 356 8.00 -22.08 -17.47
CA GLN A 356 6.83 -21.23 -17.75
C GLN A 356 6.78 -19.99 -16.87
N LEU A 357 7.04 -20.11 -15.57
CA LEU A 357 7.01 -18.98 -14.63
C LEU A 357 7.92 -17.82 -15.06
N PHE A 358 9.12 -18.11 -15.58
CA PHE A 358 10.05 -17.05 -16.02
C PHE A 358 9.54 -16.36 -17.28
N ARG A 359 8.90 -17.11 -18.17
CA ARG A 359 8.27 -16.59 -19.38
C ARG A 359 7.11 -15.67 -19.02
N ASP A 360 6.25 -16.10 -18.11
CA ASP A 360 5.06 -15.35 -17.68
C ASP A 360 5.50 -14.02 -17.06
N ILE A 361 6.43 -14.05 -16.10
CA ILE A 361 6.97 -12.83 -15.47
C ILE A 361 7.62 -11.89 -16.49
N ALA A 362 8.32 -12.43 -17.49
CA ALA A 362 8.96 -11.64 -18.53
C ALA A 362 7.97 -10.91 -19.46
N GLN A 363 6.73 -11.40 -19.56
CA GLN A 363 5.68 -10.90 -20.45
C GLN A 363 4.64 -10.01 -19.75
N GLU A 364 4.31 -10.28 -18.48
CA GLU A 364 3.25 -9.57 -17.74
C GLU A 364 3.56 -8.09 -17.50
N PHE A 365 4.83 -7.73 -17.26
CA PHE A 365 5.20 -6.35 -16.94
C PHE A 365 5.34 -5.47 -18.18
N SER A 366 4.33 -4.63 -18.45
CA SER A 366 4.28 -3.72 -19.60
C SER A 366 5.31 -2.58 -19.54
N ASP A 367 5.52 -1.91 -20.68
CA ASP A 367 6.36 -0.72 -20.76
C ASP A 367 5.72 0.53 -20.13
N ASP A 368 4.44 0.46 -19.74
CA ASP A 368 3.79 1.54 -18.99
C ASP A 368 4.44 1.72 -17.62
N LEU A 369 4.90 0.63 -16.99
CA LEU A 369 5.65 0.70 -15.74
C LEU A 369 6.98 1.46 -15.91
N HIS A 370 7.64 1.35 -17.07
CA HIS A 370 8.82 2.15 -17.39
C HIS A 370 8.47 3.64 -17.47
N HIS A 371 7.33 3.97 -18.06
CA HIS A 371 6.86 5.35 -18.14
C HIS A 371 6.55 5.91 -16.75
N ILE A 372 5.84 5.16 -15.92
CA ILE A 372 5.49 5.54 -14.53
C ILE A 372 6.75 5.77 -13.69
N ALA A 373 7.70 4.81 -13.70
CA ALA A 373 8.96 4.96 -12.97
C ALA A 373 9.72 6.22 -13.41
N ARG A 374 9.77 6.47 -14.71
CA ARG A 374 10.45 7.65 -15.28
C ARG A 374 9.76 8.95 -14.86
N LEU A 375 8.43 9.00 -14.86
CA LEU A 375 7.68 10.18 -14.42
C LEU A 375 7.95 10.48 -12.94
N ILE A 376 7.82 9.47 -12.08
CA ILE A 376 8.06 9.65 -10.64
C ILE A 376 9.51 10.08 -10.39
N GLY A 377 10.49 9.41 -11.02
CA GLY A 377 11.91 9.75 -10.84
C GLY A 377 12.32 11.11 -11.42
N LYS A 378 11.59 11.65 -12.40
CA LYS A 378 11.84 13.00 -12.94
C LYS A 378 11.18 14.11 -12.15
N VAL A 379 10.06 13.83 -11.48
CA VAL A 379 9.25 14.84 -10.80
C VAL A 379 9.57 14.91 -9.32
N VAL A 380 9.72 13.77 -8.65
CA VAL A 380 9.77 13.70 -7.19
C VAL A 380 11.20 13.88 -6.67
N ASP A 381 11.38 14.86 -5.79
CA ASP A 381 12.62 15.03 -5.03
C ASP A 381 12.54 14.21 -3.74
N PHE A 382 13.01 12.97 -3.77
CA PHE A 382 12.94 12.08 -2.61
C PHE A 382 13.79 12.55 -1.43
N GLU A 383 14.95 13.18 -1.68
CA GLU A 383 15.85 13.67 -0.63
C GLU A 383 15.27 14.94 0.01
N GLY A 384 14.87 15.91 -0.82
CA GLY A 384 14.23 17.14 -0.35
C GLY A 384 12.91 16.87 0.36
N SER A 385 12.12 15.90 -0.12
CA SER A 385 10.85 15.55 0.52
C SER A 385 11.02 14.96 1.92
N LEU A 386 12.08 14.16 2.13
CA LEU A 386 12.40 13.62 3.46
C LEU A 386 12.86 14.73 4.40
N ALA A 387 13.72 15.64 3.93
CA ALA A 387 14.22 16.76 4.73
C ALA A 387 13.11 17.74 5.12
N ALA A 388 12.16 18.00 4.22
CA ALA A 388 11.04 18.89 4.45
C ALA A 388 9.85 18.22 5.17
N ASN A 389 9.86 16.90 5.34
CA ASN A 389 8.75 16.08 5.81
C ASN A 389 7.42 16.34 5.05
N HIS A 390 7.51 16.72 3.77
CA HIS A 390 6.39 16.94 2.87
C HIS A 390 6.82 16.72 1.42
N PHE A 391 5.86 16.35 0.57
CA PHE A 391 6.12 16.09 -0.85
C PHE A 391 6.75 17.32 -1.54
N THR A 392 7.90 17.11 -2.15
CA THR A 392 8.70 18.14 -2.81
C THR A 392 9.03 17.69 -4.23
N VAL A 393 8.89 18.62 -5.17
CA VAL A 393 9.21 18.43 -6.59
C VAL A 393 10.66 18.84 -6.88
N LEU A 394 11.32 18.16 -7.82
CA LEU A 394 12.65 18.49 -8.32
C LEU A 394 12.70 19.90 -8.97
N PRO A 395 13.86 20.57 -8.98
CA PRO A 395 14.01 21.87 -9.62
C PRO A 395 13.85 21.76 -11.14
N ASN A 396 13.35 22.84 -11.77
CA ASN A 396 13.10 22.99 -13.20
C ASN A 396 11.93 22.15 -13.75
N ILE A 397 11.06 21.66 -12.88
CA ILE A 397 9.83 20.97 -13.29
C ILE A 397 8.68 21.95 -13.45
N ASP A 398 8.56 22.88 -12.51
CA ASP A 398 7.55 23.94 -12.54
C ASP A 398 8.19 25.28 -12.15
N PRO A 399 8.26 26.25 -13.09
CA PRO A 399 8.94 27.51 -12.84
C PRO A 399 8.25 28.37 -11.78
N GLU A 400 6.93 28.22 -11.58
CA GLU A 400 6.18 28.95 -10.57
C GLU A 400 6.49 28.41 -9.17
N VAL A 401 6.55 27.08 -9.02
CA VAL A 401 6.95 26.43 -7.76
C VAL A 401 8.40 26.78 -7.43
N ASP A 402 9.29 26.78 -8.42
CA ASP A 402 10.70 27.10 -8.22
C ASP A 402 10.91 28.56 -7.80
N GLU A 403 10.19 29.50 -8.41
CA GLU A 403 10.20 30.91 -8.03
C GLU A 403 9.71 31.09 -6.59
N LYS A 404 8.62 30.43 -6.20
CA LYS A 404 8.09 30.47 -4.83
C LYS A 404 9.08 29.88 -3.82
N LYS A 405 9.71 28.74 -4.12
CA LYS A 405 10.76 28.14 -3.28
C LYS A 405 11.96 29.07 -3.14
N ARG A 406 12.38 29.73 -4.22
CA ARG A 406 13.49 30.70 -4.20
C ARG A 406 13.19 31.89 -3.28
N ARG A 407 11.98 32.45 -3.37
CA ARG A 407 11.53 33.53 -2.48
C ARG A 407 11.49 33.08 -1.03
N LEU A 408 11.01 31.88 -0.75
CA LEU A 408 10.98 31.31 0.60
C LEU A 408 12.40 31.12 1.17
N MET A 409 13.33 30.58 0.38
CA MET A 409 14.73 30.43 0.82
C MET A 409 15.39 31.79 1.09
N GLY A 410 15.13 32.80 0.25
CA GLY A 410 15.61 34.17 0.43
C GLY A 410 14.89 34.97 1.51
N LEU A 411 13.80 34.44 2.08
CA LEU A 411 13.01 35.15 3.08
C LEU A 411 13.82 35.36 4.36
N SER A 412 14.62 34.39 4.79
CA SER A 412 15.44 34.52 6.01
C SER A 412 16.43 35.70 5.94
N SER A 413 17.15 35.84 4.82
CA SER A 413 18.03 36.98 4.57
C SER A 413 17.27 38.29 4.47
N PHE A 414 16.11 38.29 3.79
CA PHE A 414 15.25 39.48 3.69
C PHE A 414 14.72 39.93 5.06
N LEU A 415 14.21 39.00 5.87
CA LEU A 415 13.73 39.28 7.23
C LEU A 415 14.85 39.80 8.13
N THR A 416 16.09 39.31 7.91
CA THR A 416 17.26 39.84 8.59
C THR A 416 17.51 41.29 8.20
N GLU A 417 17.54 41.62 6.90
CA GLU A 417 17.69 43.00 6.42
C GLU A 417 16.59 43.95 6.92
N VAL A 418 15.34 43.49 6.95
CA VAL A 418 14.23 44.25 7.55
C VAL A 418 14.48 44.47 9.04
N ALA A 419 14.93 43.45 9.79
CA ALA A 419 15.26 43.59 11.21
C ALA A 419 16.36 44.65 11.44
N TRP A 420 17.38 44.72 10.58
CA TRP A 420 18.43 45.75 10.64
C TRP A 420 17.86 47.15 10.37
N LYS A 421 17.05 47.32 9.33
CA LYS A 421 16.43 48.62 9.01
C LYS A 421 15.46 49.09 10.09
N GLU A 422 14.69 48.18 10.69
CA GLU A 422 13.82 48.51 11.82
C GLU A 422 14.64 48.86 13.07
N LEU A 423 15.78 48.19 13.30
CA LEU A 423 16.68 48.52 14.40
C LEU A 423 17.25 49.94 14.29
N ASP A 424 17.58 50.40 13.07
CA ASP A 424 18.04 51.78 12.82
C ASP A 424 16.96 52.84 13.09
N ASN A 425 15.69 52.50 12.91
CA ASN A 425 14.56 53.39 13.20
C ASN A 425 14.12 53.35 14.67
N LEU A 426 14.49 52.30 15.39
CA LEU A 426 14.20 52.11 16.80
C LEU A 426 15.13 52.94 17.69
N ASP A 427 14.72 53.15 18.93
CA ASP A 427 15.54 53.87 19.91
C ASP A 427 16.88 53.14 20.14
N SER A 428 17.98 53.90 20.13
CA SER A 428 19.35 53.50 20.47
C SER A 428 19.52 52.65 21.74
N ARG A 429 18.52 52.66 22.64
CA ARG A 429 18.47 51.83 23.85
C ARG A 429 18.14 50.35 23.58
N ILE A 430 17.64 50.00 22.40
CA ILE A 430 17.30 48.62 22.01
C ILE A 430 18.55 47.95 21.39
N PRO A 431 19.09 46.88 22.00
CA PRO A 431 20.36 46.30 21.57
C PRO A 431 20.24 45.33 20.39
N SER A 432 19.06 44.78 20.14
CA SER A 432 18.85 43.78 19.09
C SER A 432 17.38 43.69 18.70
N CYS A 433 17.13 43.39 17.43
CA CYS A 433 15.80 43.22 16.88
C CYS A 433 15.74 41.94 16.04
N SER A 434 14.64 41.20 16.08
CA SER A 434 14.41 40.00 15.29
C SER A 434 13.00 39.99 14.72
N VAL A 435 12.81 39.43 13.53
CA VAL A 435 11.48 39.27 12.94
C VAL A 435 11.03 37.82 13.13
N ILE A 436 9.86 37.62 13.70
CA ILE A 436 9.26 36.30 13.97
C ILE A 436 7.97 36.12 13.17
N TYR A 437 7.63 34.88 12.83
CA TYR A 437 6.34 34.55 12.21
C TYR A 437 5.47 33.78 13.19
N ILE A 438 4.25 34.27 13.43
CA ILE A 438 3.24 33.58 14.23
C ILE A 438 2.07 33.18 13.32
N PRO A 439 1.71 31.89 13.23
CA PRO A 439 0.56 31.43 12.46
C PRO A 439 -0.72 32.21 12.83
N LEU A 440 -1.54 32.55 11.83
CA LEU A 440 -2.77 33.37 11.93
C LEU A 440 -2.59 34.87 12.18
N ILE A 441 -1.41 35.32 12.63
CA ILE A 441 -1.13 36.76 12.82
C ILE A 441 -0.22 37.29 11.71
N GLY A 442 0.88 36.59 11.42
CA GLY A 442 1.84 36.97 10.40
C GLY A 442 3.24 37.27 10.96
N PHE A 443 4.00 38.08 10.23
CA PHE A 443 5.33 38.52 10.66
C PHE A 443 5.21 39.63 11.70
N LEU A 444 6.06 39.58 12.73
CA LEU A 444 6.06 40.49 13.88
C LEU A 444 7.49 40.83 14.28
N LEU A 445 7.65 41.96 14.95
CA LEU A 445 8.93 42.39 15.49
C LEU A 445 9.09 41.86 16.92
N SER A 446 10.26 41.30 17.24
CA SER A 446 10.60 40.83 18.58
C SER A 446 11.89 41.50 19.06
N ILE A 447 11.77 42.17 20.21
CA ILE A 447 12.86 42.88 20.89
C ILE A 447 13.05 42.33 22.31
N PRO A 448 14.26 42.40 22.89
CA PRO A 448 14.48 42.02 24.27
C PRO A 448 13.74 42.99 25.19
N ARG A 449 13.20 42.46 26.30
CA ARG A 449 12.54 43.29 27.31
C ARG A 449 13.59 44.16 28.00
N LEU A 450 13.44 45.47 27.88
CA LEU A 450 14.35 46.43 28.49
C LEU A 450 13.98 46.68 29.96
N PRO A 451 14.94 47.01 30.85
CA PRO A 451 14.68 47.21 32.28
C PRO A 451 13.66 48.31 32.60
N PHE A 452 13.44 49.26 31.67
CA PHE A 452 12.47 50.34 31.82
C PHE A 452 11.04 49.98 31.37
N MET A 453 10.81 48.80 30.79
CA MET A 453 9.51 48.37 30.29
C MET A 453 8.72 47.65 31.39
N VAL A 454 8.05 48.41 32.26
CA VAL A 454 7.39 47.89 33.47
C VAL A 454 5.87 48.12 33.41
N GLU A 455 5.42 49.31 33.02
CA GLU A 455 4.02 49.71 32.92
C GLU A 455 3.49 49.61 31.47
N ALA A 456 2.17 49.59 31.30
CA ALA A 456 1.54 49.42 29.97
C ALA A 456 1.94 50.53 28.97
N SER A 457 2.18 51.74 29.45
CA SER A 457 2.66 52.89 28.67
C SER A 457 4.11 52.74 28.20
N ASP A 458 4.93 51.93 28.87
CA ASP A 458 6.36 51.77 28.53
C ASP A 458 6.57 50.84 27.32
N PHE A 459 5.50 50.16 26.88
CA PHE A 459 5.49 49.29 25.69
C PHE A 459 5.00 50.01 24.42
N GLU A 460 4.54 51.26 24.55
CA GLU A 460 4.12 52.07 23.41
C GLU A 460 5.34 52.67 22.72
N ILE A 461 5.71 52.12 21.57
CA ILE A 461 6.78 52.62 20.72
C ILE A 461 6.14 53.27 19.49
N GLU A 462 6.61 54.46 19.10
CA GLU A 462 6.04 55.23 18.01
C GLU A 462 6.06 54.41 16.70
N GLY A 463 4.88 54.14 16.13
CA GLY A 463 4.71 53.35 14.91
C GLY A 463 4.57 51.82 15.10
N LEU A 464 4.63 51.31 16.33
CA LEU A 464 4.52 49.88 16.65
C LEU A 464 3.41 49.62 17.69
N ASP A 465 2.57 48.62 17.44
CA ASP A 465 1.52 48.17 18.36
C ASP A 465 2.01 47.01 19.23
N PHE A 466 1.85 47.15 20.55
CA PHE A 466 2.18 46.05 21.46
C PHE A 466 1.17 44.91 21.34
N MET A 467 1.66 43.70 21.09
CA MET A 467 0.81 42.51 21.07
C MET A 467 0.96 41.66 22.33
N ARG A 468 2.20 41.27 22.66
CA ARG A 468 2.46 40.40 23.81
C ARG A 468 3.87 40.54 24.33
N GLY A 469 4.00 40.57 25.65
CA GLY A 469 5.28 40.57 26.36
C GLY A 469 5.44 39.30 27.22
N SER A 470 6.67 38.84 27.33
CA SER A 470 7.10 37.81 28.29
C SER A 470 8.14 38.41 29.24
N CYS A 471 8.74 37.60 30.12
CA CYS A 471 9.81 38.05 31.01
C CYS A 471 11.09 38.45 30.25
N THR A 472 11.30 37.96 29.03
CA THR A 472 12.55 38.14 28.27
C THR A 472 12.38 38.86 26.94
N ILE A 473 11.24 38.68 26.26
CA ILE A 473 10.97 39.27 24.94
C ILE A 473 9.64 40.03 24.90
N VAL A 474 9.60 41.06 24.06
CA VAL A 474 8.41 41.85 23.72
C VAL A 474 8.16 41.67 22.22
N VAL A 475 6.90 41.39 21.86
CA VAL A 475 6.45 41.20 20.48
C VAL A 475 5.54 42.36 20.09
N LEU A 476 5.89 43.02 18.98
CA LEU A 476 5.28 44.24 18.47
C LEU A 476 4.83 44.04 17.02
N GLU A 477 3.70 44.63 16.65
CA GLU A 477 3.16 44.67 15.29
C GLU A 477 3.44 46.04 14.65
N PRO A 478 4.18 46.12 13.53
CA PRO A 478 4.44 47.39 12.87
C PRO A 478 3.23 47.94 12.12
N ARG A 479 2.87 49.20 12.35
CA ARG A 479 1.70 49.84 11.69
C ARG A 479 1.90 50.07 10.18
N ASN A 480 3.15 50.19 9.71
CA ASN A 480 3.48 50.62 8.34
C ASN A 480 4.24 49.59 7.48
N TRP A 481 4.30 48.31 7.87
CA TRP A 481 5.04 47.31 7.08
C TRP A 481 4.51 47.08 5.65
N MET A 482 3.33 47.56 5.30
CA MET A 482 2.81 47.45 3.93
C MET A 482 3.73 48.09 2.88
N ASP A 483 4.49 49.14 3.22
CA ASP A 483 5.37 49.84 2.27
C ASP A 483 6.74 49.17 2.08
N CYS A 484 7.27 48.49 3.11
CA CYS A 484 8.54 47.74 3.02
C CYS A 484 8.39 46.40 2.27
N TRP A 485 7.18 45.84 2.26
CA TRP A 485 6.88 44.53 1.65
C TRP A 485 6.49 44.60 0.17
N GLY A 486 6.84 45.71 -0.50
CA GLY A 486 6.53 46.01 -1.90
C GLY A 486 6.57 44.78 -2.81
N THR A 487 5.43 44.51 -3.46
CA THR A 487 5.16 43.47 -4.48
C THR A 487 5.08 41.99 -4.07
N CYS A 488 5.01 41.63 -2.78
CA CYS A 488 4.59 40.27 -2.40
C CYS A 488 3.06 40.09 -2.24
N THR A 489 2.27 41.17 -2.32
CA THR A 489 0.83 41.17 -2.01
C THR A 489 -0.08 41.51 -3.21
N ALA A 490 0.44 41.60 -4.43
CA ALA A 490 -0.33 42.12 -5.56
C ALA A 490 -1.21 41.09 -6.31
N THR A 491 -1.16 39.80 -5.98
CA THR A 491 -2.04 38.79 -6.62
C THR A 491 -2.55 37.74 -5.65
N SER A 492 -3.25 38.18 -4.62
CA SER A 492 -4.43 37.49 -4.05
C SER A 492 -4.80 38.20 -2.77
N GLY A 493 -6.02 38.75 -2.70
CA GLY A 493 -6.61 39.17 -1.44
C GLY A 493 -6.77 37.96 -0.53
N THR A 494 -5.77 37.68 0.30
CA THR A 494 -5.79 36.55 1.22
C THR A 494 -5.00 36.90 2.48
N ARG A 495 -5.68 37.55 3.42
CA ARG A 495 -5.26 37.68 4.83
C ARG A 495 -5.39 36.37 5.61
N ARG A 496 -5.68 35.25 4.96
CA ARG A 496 -5.82 33.93 5.58
C ARG A 496 -5.44 32.88 4.55
N LEU A 497 -4.32 32.19 4.74
CA LEU A 497 -4.08 30.78 4.39
C LEU A 497 -2.59 30.46 4.63
N CYS A 498 -2.32 29.85 5.78
CA CYS A 498 -1.48 28.67 5.90
C CYS A 498 -2.29 27.67 6.71
#